data_AF-A0A2D8A8W7-F1
#
_entry.id   AF-A0A2D8A8W7-F1
#
_cell.length_a   1.000
_cell.length_b   1.000
_cell.length_c   1.000
_cell.angle_alpha   90.00
_cell.angle_beta   90.00
_cell.angle_gamma   90.00
#
_symmetry.space_group_name_H-M   'P 1'
#
loop_
_entity.id
_entity.type
_entity.pdbx_description
1 polymer ?
#
loop_
_entity_poly.entity_id
_entity_poly.type
_entity_poly.pdbx_seq_one_letter_code
_entity_poly.pdbx_strand_id
1 'polypeptide(L)'
;MMDVFDSALIMLAGALFFSMLIERLLQIIKAVYDFLEVHYGWGEHWNRRALKLSEQIHHALQGNTVEKALGQAAKHYLKDDYPGLDGVKAVSADALRSLAVKAVCKILAVTLGVIIALLLGLDMFALIEELNKAALADAELTTVQKYFSAQYIPGWLGQVVSGIAIGIGSGPVHKLISALERSRQQRKDT
;
A
#
# COMPACT_ATOMS: atom_id res chain seq x y z
N MET A 1 0.30 -11.71 33.01
CA MET A 1 0.80 -10.45 32.44
C MET A 1 1.97 -10.69 31.49
N MET A 2 3.01 -11.44 31.89
CA MET A 2 4.13 -11.81 31.00
C MET A 2 3.66 -12.54 29.72
N ASP A 3 2.87 -13.62 29.85
CA ASP A 3 2.35 -14.39 28.70
C ASP A 3 1.55 -13.58 27.67
N VAL A 4 0.78 -12.58 28.13
CA VAL A 4 -0.06 -11.75 27.25
C VAL A 4 0.79 -10.75 26.48
N PHE A 5 1.76 -10.13 27.16
CA PHE A 5 2.71 -9.24 26.53
C PHE A 5 3.61 -10.00 25.55
N ASP A 6 4.04 -11.21 25.92
CA ASP A 6 4.84 -12.09 25.08
C ASP A 6 4.06 -12.55 23.83
N SER A 7 2.79 -12.93 23.98
CA SER A 7 1.92 -13.29 22.85
C SER A 7 1.70 -12.12 21.87
N ALA A 8 1.40 -10.94 22.40
CA ALA A 8 1.20 -9.76 21.58
C ALA A 8 2.48 -9.33 20.84
N LEU A 9 3.63 -9.43 21.52
CA LEU A 9 4.94 -9.12 20.96
C LEU A 9 5.35 -10.15 19.90
N ILE A 10 5.05 -11.44 20.10
CA ILE A 10 5.25 -12.51 19.11
C ILE A 10 4.39 -12.26 17.86
N MET A 11 3.10 -11.92 18.01
CA MET A 11 2.24 -11.62 16.86
C MET A 11 2.70 -10.36 16.11
N LEU A 12 3.10 -9.31 16.81
CA LEU A 12 3.63 -8.09 16.19
C LEU A 12 4.95 -8.37 15.45
N ALA A 13 5.86 -9.11 16.08
CA ALA A 13 7.11 -9.52 15.45
C ALA A 13 6.86 -10.40 14.21
N GLY A 14 5.89 -11.32 14.30
CA GLY A 14 5.43 -12.13 13.18
C GLY A 14 4.87 -11.28 12.03
N ALA A 15 3.98 -10.32 12.33
CA ALA A 15 3.41 -9.41 11.33
C ALA A 15 4.49 -8.58 10.63
N LEU A 16 5.47 -8.05 11.37
CA LEU A 16 6.61 -7.32 10.82
C LEU A 16 7.51 -8.23 9.97
N PHE A 17 7.78 -9.45 10.43
CA PHE A 17 8.55 -10.44 9.69
C PHE A 17 7.89 -10.78 8.36
N PHE A 18 6.59 -11.09 8.35
CA PHE A 18 5.85 -11.37 7.13
C PHE A 18 5.76 -10.15 6.22
N SER A 19 5.64 -8.95 6.78
CA SER A 19 5.66 -7.71 6.01
C SER A 19 6.98 -7.55 5.23
N MET A 20 8.12 -7.76 5.89
CA MET A 20 9.43 -7.73 5.23
C MET A 20 9.60 -8.89 4.24
N LEU A 21 9.13 -10.09 4.58
CA LEU A 21 9.25 -11.27 3.73
C LEU A 21 8.46 -11.11 2.42
N ILE A 22 7.22 -10.61 2.50
CA ILE A 22 6.40 -10.30 1.31
C ILE A 22 7.09 -9.23 0.46
N GLU A 23 7.64 -8.18 1.08
CA GLU A 23 8.36 -7.14 0.36
C GLU A 23 9.55 -7.69 -0.41
N ARG A 24 10.37 -8.54 0.22
CA ARG A 24 11.52 -9.19 -0.43
C ARG A 24 11.11 -10.16 -1.51
N LEU A 25 10.07 -10.96 -1.28
CA LEU A 25 9.54 -11.89 -2.27
C LEU A 25 9.06 -11.16 -3.53
N LEU A 26 8.34 -10.05 -3.37
CA LEU A 26 7.85 -9.26 -4.50
C LEU A 26 8.97 -8.54 -5.25
N GLN A 27 10.04 -8.14 -4.57
CA GLN A 27 11.24 -7.62 -5.24
C GLN A 27 11.88 -8.69 -6.13
N ILE A 28 11.95 -9.94 -5.67
CA ILE A 28 12.46 -11.07 -6.46
C ILE A 28 11.53 -11.33 -7.66
N ILE A 29 10.22 -11.43 -7.44
CA ILE A 29 9.23 -11.62 -8.51
C ILE A 29 9.32 -10.51 -9.55
N LYS A 30 9.44 -9.25 -9.11
CA LYS A 30 9.62 -8.10 -10.00
C LYS A 30 10.91 -8.21 -10.80
N ALA A 31 12.03 -8.58 -10.17
CA ALA A 31 13.31 -8.74 -10.85
C ALA A 31 13.26 -9.86 -11.91
N VAL A 32 12.61 -10.98 -11.59
CA VAL A 32 12.34 -12.07 -12.54
C VAL A 32 11.47 -11.58 -13.69
N TYR A 33 10.39 -10.83 -13.39
CA TYR A 33 9.54 -10.25 -14.43
C TYR A 33 10.31 -9.29 -15.34
N ASP A 34 11.09 -8.36 -14.78
CA ASP A 34 11.92 -7.41 -15.53
C ASP A 34 12.93 -8.16 -16.42
N PHE A 35 13.53 -9.25 -15.93
CA PHE A 35 14.43 -10.09 -16.73
C PHE A 35 13.71 -10.78 -17.90
N LEU A 36 12.57 -11.43 -17.64
CA LEU A 36 11.78 -12.09 -18.68
C LEU A 36 11.28 -11.10 -19.72
N GLU A 37 10.85 -9.92 -19.29
CA GLU A 37 10.37 -8.86 -20.16
C GLU A 37 11.44 -8.42 -21.18
N VAL A 38 12.67 -8.20 -20.70
CA VAL A 38 13.81 -7.84 -21.54
C VAL A 38 14.20 -9.02 -22.43
N HIS A 39 14.24 -10.23 -21.89
CA HIS A 39 14.63 -11.44 -22.62
C HIS A 39 13.68 -11.77 -23.77
N TYR A 40 12.36 -11.60 -23.57
CA TYR A 40 11.34 -11.88 -24.58
C TYR A 40 10.92 -10.64 -25.41
N GLY A 41 11.54 -9.48 -25.18
CA GLY A 41 11.30 -8.28 -25.99
C GLY A 41 9.90 -7.69 -25.86
N TRP A 42 9.27 -7.76 -24.68
CA TRP A 42 7.89 -7.30 -24.48
C TRP A 42 7.70 -5.77 -24.52
N GLY A 43 8.73 -5.00 -24.86
CA GLY A 43 8.65 -3.54 -24.99
C GLY A 43 7.57 -3.07 -25.97
N GLU A 44 7.35 -3.81 -27.07
CA GLU A 44 6.28 -3.50 -28.03
C GLU A 44 4.88 -3.54 -27.41
N HIS A 45 4.64 -4.46 -26.48
CA HIS A 45 3.35 -4.59 -25.81
C HIS A 45 3.02 -3.35 -24.98
N TRP A 46 4.01 -2.81 -24.28
CA TRP A 46 3.86 -1.59 -23.50
C TRP A 46 3.70 -0.36 -24.38
N ASN A 47 4.41 -0.28 -25.50
CA ASN A 47 4.21 0.78 -26.49
C ASN A 47 2.79 0.77 -27.06
N ARG A 48 2.26 -0.39 -27.45
CA ARG A 48 0.88 -0.53 -27.96
C ARG A 48 -0.15 -0.14 -26.89
N ARG A 49 0.08 -0.48 -25.63
CA ARG A 49 -0.79 -0.08 -24.52
C ARG A 49 -0.73 1.43 -24.24
N ALA A 50 0.46 2.02 -24.30
CA ALA A 50 0.64 3.46 -24.09
C ALA A 50 -0.05 4.28 -25.18
N LEU A 51 0.03 3.84 -26.44
CA LEU A 51 -0.72 4.41 -27.56
C LEU A 51 -2.24 4.37 -27.32
N LYS A 52 -2.78 3.19 -27.02
CA LYS A 52 -4.23 3.04 -26.73
C LYS A 52 -4.67 3.90 -25.54
N LEU A 53 -3.84 4.00 -24.51
CA LEU A 53 -4.17 4.82 -23.34
C LEU A 53 -4.15 6.31 -23.69
N SER A 54 -3.20 6.76 -24.52
CA SER A 54 -3.14 8.13 -25.01
C SER A 54 -4.39 8.48 -25.83
N GLU A 55 -4.80 7.58 -26.73
CA GLU A 55 -6.04 7.71 -27.52
C GLU A 55 -7.28 7.79 -26.60
N GLN A 56 -7.37 6.93 -25.59
CA GLN A 56 -8.47 6.95 -24.62
C GLN A 56 -8.53 8.25 -23.82
N ILE A 57 -7.39 8.77 -23.37
CA ILE A 57 -7.34 10.05 -22.65
C ILE A 57 -7.74 11.20 -23.59
N HIS A 58 -7.30 11.16 -24.85
CA HIS A 58 -7.66 12.16 -25.86
C HIS A 58 -9.17 12.16 -26.15
N HIS A 59 -9.77 10.98 -26.31
CA HIS A 59 -11.22 10.83 -26.45
C HIS A 59 -11.97 11.29 -25.19
N ALA A 60 -11.49 10.92 -24.00
CA ALA A 60 -12.12 11.33 -22.74
C ALA A 60 -12.11 12.85 -22.53
N LEU A 61 -11.05 13.55 -22.97
CA LEU A 61 -10.96 15.01 -22.93
C LEU A 61 -12.00 15.71 -23.84
N GLN A 62 -12.45 15.03 -24.89
CA GLN A 62 -13.46 15.51 -25.83
C GLN A 62 -14.89 15.02 -25.48
N GLY A 63 -15.00 14.11 -24.52
CA GLY A 63 -16.24 13.47 -24.10
C GLY A 63 -17.09 14.30 -23.13
N ASN A 64 -18.02 13.63 -22.47
CA ASN A 64 -19.02 14.25 -21.59
C ASN A 64 -18.38 14.77 -20.28
N THR A 65 -19.12 15.51 -19.43
CA THR A 65 -18.56 16.19 -18.23
C THR A 65 -17.72 15.29 -17.31
N VAL A 66 -18.14 14.03 -17.12
CA VAL A 66 -17.43 13.04 -16.28
C VAL A 66 -16.17 12.53 -16.96
N GLU A 67 -16.23 12.23 -18.26
CA GLU A 67 -15.07 11.77 -19.05
C GLU A 67 -14.03 12.87 -19.14
N LYS A 68 -14.47 14.13 -19.28
CA LYS A 68 -13.60 15.30 -19.32
C LYS A 68 -12.88 15.53 -18.00
N ALA A 69 -13.55 15.31 -16.86
CA ALA A 69 -12.93 15.37 -15.53
C ALA A 69 -11.88 14.25 -15.36
N LEU A 70 -12.18 13.03 -15.81
CA LEU A 70 -11.23 11.91 -15.84
C LEU A 70 -10.03 12.19 -16.75
N GLY A 71 -10.26 12.68 -17.96
CA GLY A 71 -9.23 13.06 -18.91
C GLY A 71 -8.35 14.21 -18.39
N GLN A 72 -8.94 15.16 -17.66
CA GLN A 72 -8.21 16.27 -17.05
C GLN A 72 -7.34 15.81 -15.87
N ALA A 73 -7.80 14.83 -15.07
CA ALA A 73 -6.98 14.19 -14.05
C ALA A 73 -5.85 13.34 -14.66
N ALA A 74 -6.13 12.68 -15.78
CA ALA A 74 -5.16 11.86 -16.50
C ALA A 74 -4.16 12.68 -17.34
N LYS A 75 -4.44 13.98 -17.58
CA LYS A 75 -3.60 14.88 -18.39
C LYS A 75 -2.17 14.98 -17.88
N HIS A 76 -1.93 14.79 -16.57
CA HIS A 76 -0.57 14.81 -16.00
C HIS A 76 0.32 13.65 -16.52
N TYR A 77 -0.28 12.60 -17.07
CA TYR A 77 0.44 11.48 -17.67
C TYR A 77 0.75 11.67 -19.17
N LEU A 78 0.16 12.68 -19.81
CA LEU A 78 0.51 13.10 -21.16
C LEU A 78 1.70 14.05 -21.08
N LYS A 79 2.80 13.70 -21.75
CA LYS A 79 3.94 14.61 -21.95
C LYS A 79 4.07 14.93 -23.43
N ASP A 80 4.58 16.12 -23.69
CA ASP A 80 4.72 16.67 -25.03
C ASP A 80 6.20 16.68 -25.48
N ASP A 81 7.10 16.23 -24.61
CA ASP A 81 8.56 16.30 -24.74
C ASP A 81 9.13 14.88 -24.87
N TYR A 82 8.89 14.26 -26.03
CA TYR A 82 9.47 12.98 -26.41
C TYR A 82 10.45 13.17 -27.58
N PRO A 83 11.71 12.74 -27.46
CA PRO A 83 12.69 12.91 -28.53
C PRO A 83 12.22 12.18 -29.80
N GLY A 84 11.98 12.94 -30.87
CA GLY A 84 11.48 12.44 -32.16
C GLY A 84 9.96 12.55 -32.38
N LEU A 85 9.21 13.09 -31.41
CA LEU A 85 7.75 13.30 -31.47
C LEU A 85 7.36 14.70 -30.96
N ASP A 86 8.03 15.73 -31.47
CA ASP A 86 7.73 17.12 -31.10
C ASP A 86 6.27 17.48 -31.42
N GLY A 87 5.52 17.87 -30.38
CA GLY A 87 4.12 18.31 -30.49
C GLY A 87 3.06 17.21 -30.37
N VAL A 88 3.45 15.94 -30.20
CA VAL A 88 2.50 14.83 -29.99
C VAL A 88 2.35 14.54 -28.50
N LYS A 89 1.14 14.73 -27.96
CA LYS A 89 0.82 14.33 -26.58
C LYS A 89 0.78 12.81 -26.50
N ALA A 90 1.78 12.23 -25.83
CA ALA A 90 1.89 10.79 -25.68
C ALA A 90 2.04 10.41 -24.20
N VAL A 91 1.69 9.16 -23.88
CA VAL A 91 1.98 8.56 -22.59
C VAL A 91 3.28 7.78 -22.72
N SER A 92 4.22 7.96 -21.79
CA SER A 92 5.46 7.16 -21.74
C SER A 92 5.12 5.70 -21.47
N ALA A 93 5.55 4.82 -22.36
CA ALA A 93 5.44 3.38 -22.17
C ALA A 93 6.15 2.90 -20.89
N ASP A 94 7.32 3.46 -20.59
CA ASP A 94 8.06 3.16 -19.36
C ASP A 94 7.33 3.62 -18.09
N ALA A 95 6.72 4.80 -18.11
CA ALA A 95 5.92 5.29 -16.99
C ALA A 95 4.68 4.43 -16.76
N LEU A 96 3.98 4.06 -17.85
CA LEU A 96 2.83 3.17 -17.80
C LEU A 96 3.22 1.78 -17.28
N ARG A 97 4.31 1.22 -17.78
CA ARG A 97 4.88 -0.07 -17.33
C ARG A 97 5.20 -0.03 -15.84
N SER A 98 5.97 0.96 -15.42
CA SER A 98 6.39 1.12 -14.02
C SER A 98 5.18 1.22 -13.08
N LEU A 99 4.16 2.00 -13.47
CA LEU A 99 2.94 2.16 -12.69
C LEU A 99 2.12 0.88 -12.65
N ALA A 100 1.93 0.21 -13.79
CA ALA A 100 1.18 -1.04 -13.89
C ALA A 100 1.84 -2.16 -13.07
N VAL A 101 3.15 -2.34 -13.21
CA VAL A 101 3.92 -3.34 -12.44
C VAL A 101 3.85 -3.02 -10.94
N LYS A 102 4.03 -1.76 -10.54
CA LYS A 102 3.87 -1.35 -9.12
C LYS A 102 2.48 -1.65 -8.59
N ALA A 103 1.43 -1.36 -9.36
CA ALA A 103 0.04 -1.63 -8.97
C ALA A 103 -0.21 -3.12 -8.79
N VAL A 104 0.22 -3.96 -9.74
CA VAL A 104 0.08 -5.42 -9.66
C VAL A 104 0.85 -5.96 -8.46
N CYS A 105 2.11 -5.56 -8.26
CA CYS A 105 2.89 -5.96 -7.08
C CYS A 105 2.19 -5.55 -5.78
N LYS A 106 1.56 -4.36 -5.73
CA LYS A 106 0.85 -3.90 -4.54
C LYS A 106 -0.39 -4.73 -4.25
N ILE A 107 -1.17 -5.05 -5.28
CA ILE A 107 -2.35 -5.91 -5.15
C ILE A 107 -1.92 -7.29 -4.64
N LEU A 108 -0.89 -7.90 -5.25
CA LEU A 108 -0.35 -9.18 -4.81
C LEU A 108 0.14 -9.13 -3.35
N ALA A 109 0.82 -8.05 -2.95
CA ALA A 109 1.27 -7.86 -1.57
C ALA A 109 0.10 -7.86 -0.59
N VAL A 110 -0.94 -7.09 -0.89
CA VAL A 110 -2.15 -7.00 -0.06
C VAL A 110 -2.87 -8.35 -0.01
N THR A 111 -3.06 -9.02 -1.14
CA THR A 111 -3.69 -10.34 -1.19
C THR A 111 -2.92 -11.36 -0.36
N LEU A 112 -1.59 -11.42 -0.49
CA LEU A 112 -0.74 -12.31 0.30
C LEU A 112 -0.80 -11.98 1.79
N GLY A 113 -0.77 -10.69 2.15
CA GLY A 113 -0.90 -10.25 3.54
C GLY A 113 -2.23 -10.65 4.16
N VAL A 114 -3.35 -10.49 3.43
CA VAL A 114 -4.68 -10.94 3.85
C VAL A 114 -4.73 -12.46 4.03
N ILE A 115 -4.20 -13.23 3.08
CA ILE A 115 -4.15 -14.70 3.20
C ILE A 115 -3.36 -15.12 4.44
N ILE A 116 -2.18 -14.54 4.66
CA ILE A 116 -1.34 -14.85 5.83
C ILE A 116 -2.06 -14.49 7.12
N ALA A 117 -2.70 -13.32 7.19
CA ALA A 117 -3.44 -12.89 8.38
C ALA A 117 -4.62 -13.81 8.70
N LEU A 118 -5.36 -14.29 7.70
CA LEU A 118 -6.45 -15.25 7.88
C LEU A 118 -5.93 -16.62 8.33
N LEU A 119 -4.86 -17.14 7.71
CA LEU A 119 -4.29 -18.45 8.05
C LEU A 119 -3.69 -18.50 9.45
N LEU A 120 -3.08 -17.40 9.89
CA LEU A 120 -2.43 -17.30 11.20
C LEU A 120 -3.33 -16.68 12.28
N GLY A 121 -4.56 -16.29 11.93
CA GLY A 121 -5.49 -15.65 12.84
C GLY A 121 -5.02 -14.28 13.36
N LEU A 122 -4.21 -13.56 12.59
CA LEU A 122 -3.62 -12.28 13.01
C LEU A 122 -4.67 -11.18 13.02
N ASP A 123 -5.08 -10.73 14.21
CA ASP A 123 -5.97 -9.58 14.39
C ASP A 123 -5.27 -8.47 15.21
N MET A 124 -4.82 -7.43 14.52
CA MET A 124 -4.20 -6.25 15.12
C MET A 124 -5.16 -5.48 16.03
N PHE A 125 -6.48 -5.52 15.82
CA PHE A 125 -7.39 -4.81 16.71
C PHE A 125 -7.58 -5.54 18.03
N ALA A 126 -7.66 -6.88 17.99
CA ALA A 126 -7.62 -7.69 19.20
C ALA A 126 -6.32 -7.42 19.99
N LEU A 127 -5.19 -7.34 19.29
CA LEU A 127 -3.89 -7.00 19.89
C LEU A 127 -3.83 -5.59 20.49
N ILE A 128 -4.36 -4.58 19.80
CA ILE A 128 -4.40 -3.20 20.31
C ILE A 128 -5.31 -3.11 21.55
N GLU A 129 -6.44 -3.81 21.55
CA GLU A 129 -7.31 -3.86 22.73
C GLU A 129 -6.61 -4.54 23.91
N GLU A 130 -5.90 -5.63 23.67
CA GLU A 130 -5.16 -6.37 24.70
C GLU A 130 -3.98 -5.57 25.26
N LEU A 131 -3.22 -4.89 24.39
CA LEU A 131 -2.15 -3.95 24.78
C LEU A 131 -2.70 -2.76 25.56
N ASN A 132 -3.84 -2.19 25.13
CA ASN A 132 -4.49 -1.11 25.87
C ASN A 132 -4.94 -1.59 27.25
N LYS A 133 -5.54 -2.78 27.37
CA LYS A 133 -5.91 -3.36 28.67
C LYS A 133 -4.70 -3.59 29.58
N ALA A 134 -3.59 -4.07 29.02
CA ALA A 134 -2.35 -4.28 29.78
C ALA A 134 -1.73 -2.95 30.24
N ALA A 135 -1.70 -1.93 29.38
CA ALA A 135 -1.19 -0.59 29.72
C ALA A 135 -2.10 0.15 30.72
N LEU A 136 -3.40 -0.16 30.72
CA LEU A 136 -4.41 0.44 31.60
C LEU A 136 -4.53 -0.27 32.96
N ALA A 137 -3.93 -1.45 33.13
CA ALA A 137 -3.92 -2.16 34.40
C ALA A 137 -3.14 -1.42 35.50
N ASP A 138 -2.28 -0.47 35.13
CA ASP A 138 -1.44 0.34 36.03
C ASP A 138 -1.95 1.80 36.22
N ALA A 139 -3.06 2.20 35.57
CA ALA A 139 -3.56 3.58 35.60
C ALA A 139 -4.81 3.73 36.49
N GLU A 140 -4.81 4.69 37.42
CA GLU A 140 -5.94 4.98 38.32
C GLU A 140 -7.24 5.25 37.54
N LEU A 141 -8.30 4.61 38.01
CA LEU A 141 -9.48 4.17 37.27
C LEU A 141 -10.47 5.26 36.80
N THR A 142 -10.14 6.55 36.77
CA THR A 142 -11.17 7.61 36.73
C THR A 142 -11.31 8.42 35.45
N THR A 143 -10.41 8.34 34.46
CA THR A 143 -10.54 9.20 33.25
C THR A 143 -10.08 8.59 31.93
N VAL A 144 -10.12 7.26 31.78
CA VAL A 144 -9.76 6.65 30.49
C VAL A 144 -11.00 6.33 29.67
N GLN A 145 -11.31 7.21 28.72
CA GLN A 145 -12.19 6.89 27.59
C GLN A 145 -11.63 5.67 26.85
N LYS A 146 -12.41 4.58 26.80
CA LYS A 146 -12.18 3.45 25.89
C LYS A 146 -12.30 3.94 24.44
N TYR A 147 -11.22 4.51 23.89
CA TYR A 147 -11.20 5.06 22.54
C TYR A 147 -11.32 3.98 21.44
N PHE A 148 -11.13 2.70 21.77
CA PHE A 148 -11.26 1.59 20.84
C PHE A 148 -11.77 0.33 21.56
N SER A 149 -12.86 -0.26 21.06
CA SER A 149 -13.38 -1.56 21.52
C SER A 149 -13.52 -2.45 20.30
N ALA A 150 -12.69 -3.50 20.20
CA ALA A 150 -12.77 -4.49 19.12
C ALA A 150 -14.03 -5.36 19.25
N GLN A 151 -14.79 -5.22 20.35
CA GLN A 151 -16.07 -5.91 20.58
C GLN A 151 -17.13 -5.63 19.48
N TYR A 152 -17.02 -4.50 18.77
CA TYR A 152 -17.91 -4.15 17.67
C TYR A 152 -17.35 -4.50 16.27
N ILE A 153 -16.12 -5.02 16.20
CA ILE A 153 -15.47 -5.39 14.94
C ILE A 153 -15.52 -6.92 14.82
N PRO A 154 -16.14 -7.48 13.76
CA PRO A 154 -16.06 -8.90 13.50
C PRO A 154 -14.59 -9.34 13.35
N GLY A 155 -14.16 -10.40 14.02
CA GLY A 155 -12.74 -10.81 14.01
C GLY A 155 -12.17 -11.07 12.61
N TRP A 156 -12.99 -11.53 11.67
CA TRP A 156 -12.58 -11.68 10.26
C TRP A 156 -12.24 -10.32 9.60
N LEU A 157 -12.94 -9.25 9.98
CA LEU A 157 -12.68 -7.90 9.47
C LEU A 157 -11.35 -7.38 10.05
N GLY A 158 -11.09 -7.65 11.33
CA GLY A 158 -9.82 -7.32 11.96
C GLY A 158 -8.64 -8.04 11.30
N GLN A 159 -8.81 -9.31 10.95
CA GLN A 159 -7.82 -10.09 10.21
C GLN A 159 -7.57 -9.54 8.80
N VAL A 160 -8.63 -9.17 8.06
CA VAL A 160 -8.49 -8.57 6.72
C VAL A 160 -7.72 -7.25 6.79
N VAL A 161 -8.08 -6.35 7.70
CA VAL A 161 -7.38 -5.06 7.87
C VAL A 161 -5.93 -5.27 8.28
N SER A 162 -5.68 -6.26 9.14
CA SER A 162 -4.33 -6.63 9.57
C SER A 162 -3.48 -7.12 8.40
N GLY A 163 -4.04 -8.00 7.58
CA GLY A 163 -3.39 -8.49 6.37
C GLY A 163 -3.17 -7.41 5.32
N ILE A 164 -4.10 -6.46 5.16
CA ILE A 164 -3.90 -5.27 4.33
C ILE A 164 -2.69 -4.49 4.83
N ALA A 165 -2.58 -4.24 6.13
CA ALA A 165 -1.44 -3.49 6.68
C ALA A 165 -0.10 -4.24 6.48
N ILE A 166 -0.09 -5.56 6.70
CA ILE A 166 1.08 -6.42 6.44
C ILE A 166 1.51 -6.32 4.97
N GLY A 167 0.56 -6.47 4.05
CA GLY A 167 0.79 -6.43 2.60
C GLY A 167 1.10 -5.03 2.06
N ILE A 168 0.61 -3.98 2.71
CA ILE A 168 1.01 -2.61 2.40
C ILE A 168 2.51 -2.41 2.70
N GLY A 169 3.07 -3.17 3.63
CA GLY A 169 4.49 -3.12 3.93
C GLY A 169 4.86 -1.98 4.87
N SER A 170 6.15 -1.96 5.24
CA SER A 170 6.73 -0.95 6.12
C SER A 170 6.77 0.47 5.52
N GLY A 171 6.67 0.64 4.19
CA GLY A 171 6.85 1.95 3.54
C GLY A 171 5.87 3.04 3.98
N PRO A 172 4.55 2.83 3.90
CA PRO A 172 3.56 3.80 4.41
C PRO A 172 3.59 3.96 5.93
N VAL A 173 3.87 2.88 6.66
CA VAL A 173 4.08 2.92 8.11
C VAL A 173 5.30 3.77 8.47
N HIS A 174 6.39 3.67 7.71
CA HIS A 174 7.59 4.47 7.87
C HIS A 174 7.30 5.95 7.59
N LYS A 175 6.51 6.28 6.56
CA LYS A 175 6.04 7.66 6.32
C LYS A 175 5.19 8.20 7.48
N LEU A 176 4.34 7.38 8.09
CA LEU A 176 3.56 7.77 9.27
C LEU A 176 4.45 7.98 10.49
N ILE A 177 5.42 7.08 10.72
CA ILE A 177 6.40 7.22 11.80
C ILE A 177 7.21 8.50 11.60
N SER A 178 7.76 8.75 10.42
CA SER A 178 8.52 9.98 10.13
C SER A 178 7.67 11.25 10.23
N ALA A 179 6.38 11.17 9.88
CA ALA A 179 5.46 12.30 10.04
C ALA A 179 5.14 12.58 11.52
N LEU A 180 4.90 11.52 12.31
CA LEU A 180 4.72 11.62 13.77
C LEU A 180 5.98 12.13 14.48
N GLU A 181 7.15 11.69 14.03
CA GLU A 181 8.46 12.09 14.56
C GLU A 181 8.74 13.57 14.26
N ARG A 182 8.45 14.04 13.04
CA ARG A 182 8.50 15.47 12.68
C ARG A 182 7.52 16.31 13.50
N SER A 183 6.30 15.82 13.73
CA SER A 183 5.31 16.51 14.57
C SER A 183 5.75 16.59 16.03
N ARG A 184 6.41 15.55 16.55
CA ARG A 184 7.01 15.55 17.89
C ARG A 184 8.19 16.52 18.02
N GLN A 185 9.05 16.62 17.00
CA GLN A 185 10.15 17.58 16.98
C GLN A 185 9.63 19.02 16.98
N GLN A 186 8.61 19.33 16.17
CA GLN A 186 7.99 20.66 16.16
C GLN A 186 7.38 21.06 17.51
N ARG A 187 6.82 20.11 18.27
CA ARG A 187 6.29 20.35 19.64
C ARG A 187 7.37 20.45 20.72
N LYS A 188 8.62 20.05 20.46
CA LYS A 188 9.76 20.24 21.38
C LYS A 188 10.46 21.58 21.16
N ASP A 189 10.31 22.14 19.97
CA ASP A 189 10.88 23.44 19.59
C ASP A 189 9.89 24.62 19.81
N THR A 190 8.71 24.35 20.37
CA THR A 190 7.73 25.35 20.88
C THR A 190 7.58 25.22 22.38
#